data_AF-S8BU05-F1
#
_entry.id   AF-S8BU05-F1
#
_cell.length_a   1.000
_cell.length_b   1.000
_cell.length_c   1.000
_cell.angle_alpha   90.00
_cell.angle_beta   90.00
_cell.angle_gamma   90.00
#
_symmetry.space_group_name_H-M   'P 1'
#
loop_
_entity.id
_entity.type
_entity.pdbx_description
1 polymer ?
#
loop_
_entity_poly.entity_id
_entity_poly.type
_entity_poly.pdbx_seq_one_letter_code
_entity_poly.pdbx_strand_id
1 'polypeptide(L)'
;DSQTFLKVNGTDIGQPISSPSIHDMQVYGIIVTVVLCFIVFGGVKIINSVAPAFLIPVLFSLFCIFIGIFVSRNNHPAEGITGLSFKSFRDNWDSQYQTTNSAGIPDPNGRISWSFNALVGLFFPAVTGIMAGSNRSASLKDTQRSIPVGTLAATLTTSVLYLGSVLFFGALATREKLLTDRYISGSVS
;
A
#
# COMPACT_ATOMS: atom_id res chain seq x y z
N ASP A 1 26.07 -3.72 -2.61
CA ASP A 1 25.68 -5.14 -2.55
C ASP A 1 25.72 -5.68 -1.14
N SER A 2 24.57 -5.68 -0.45
CA SER A 2 24.38 -6.40 0.81
C SER A 2 23.31 -7.45 0.60
N GLN A 3 23.73 -8.66 0.20
CA GLN A 3 22.85 -9.83 0.12
C GLN A 3 22.39 -10.16 1.53
N THR A 4 21.10 -10.01 1.81
CA THR A 4 20.51 -10.37 3.11
C THR A 4 19.91 -11.75 2.97
N PHE A 5 20.53 -12.75 3.58
CA PHE A 5 20.05 -14.13 3.58
C PHE A 5 18.95 -14.29 4.64
N LEU A 6 17.79 -14.82 4.25
CA LEU A 6 16.73 -15.20 5.18
C LEU A 6 17.05 -16.57 5.78
N LYS A 7 17.35 -16.60 7.08
CA LYS A 7 17.48 -17.85 7.85
C LYS A 7 16.17 -18.11 8.58
N VAL A 8 15.34 -19.00 8.03
CA VAL A 8 14.18 -19.56 8.74
C VAL A 8 14.39 -21.07 8.81
N ASN A 9 14.46 -21.59 10.04
CA ASN A 9 14.50 -23.03 10.34
C ASN A 9 15.64 -23.85 9.69
N GLY A 10 16.83 -23.25 9.51
CA GLY A 10 18.03 -23.98 9.05
C GLY A 10 18.02 -24.41 7.58
N THR A 11 17.08 -23.90 6.78
CA THR A 11 17.08 -24.06 5.32
C THR A 11 17.24 -22.70 4.65
N ASP A 12 18.23 -22.58 3.78
CA ASP A 12 18.53 -21.36 3.02
C ASP A 12 17.49 -21.19 1.91
N ILE A 13 16.38 -20.52 2.21
CA ILE A 13 15.45 -20.04 1.18
C ILE A 13 16.05 -18.84 0.47
N GLY A 14 16.85 -19.14 -0.56
CA GLY A 14 17.56 -18.19 -1.41
C GLY A 14 16.65 -17.40 -2.34
N GLN A 15 15.88 -16.45 -1.80
CA GLN A 15 15.46 -15.30 -2.60
C GLN A 15 16.28 -14.08 -2.18
N PRO A 16 17.32 -13.71 -2.93
CA PRO A 16 18.03 -12.47 -2.68
C PRO A 16 17.08 -11.31 -2.95
N ILE A 17 16.53 -10.73 -1.89
CA ILE A 17 15.81 -9.46 -1.98
C ILE A 17 16.89 -8.42 -2.29
N SER A 18 17.12 -8.18 -3.58
CA SER A 18 18.00 -7.14 -4.08
C SER A 18 17.38 -5.80 -3.69
N SER A 19 17.72 -5.34 -2.50
CA SER A 19 17.32 -4.03 -2.02
C SER A 19 18.13 -3.02 -2.83
N PRO A 20 17.48 -2.13 -3.61
CA PRO A 20 18.20 -1.13 -4.39
C PRO A 20 19.14 -0.36 -3.47
N SER A 21 20.33 0.03 -3.98
CA SER A 21 21.21 0.89 -3.20
C SER A 21 20.48 2.18 -2.85
N ILE A 22 20.74 2.72 -1.65
CA ILE A 22 20.17 4.00 -1.22
C ILE A 22 20.51 5.10 -2.24
N HIS A 23 21.72 5.04 -2.81
CA HIS A 23 22.15 5.96 -3.85
C HIS A 23 21.34 5.82 -5.14
N ASP A 24 20.99 4.60 -5.55
CA ASP A 24 20.16 4.38 -6.74
C ASP A 24 18.77 4.97 -6.53
N MET A 25 18.17 4.74 -5.35
CA MET A 25 16.87 5.34 -4.99
C MET A 25 16.91 6.87 -5.03
N GLN A 26 18.00 7.48 -4.55
CA GLN A 26 18.20 8.93 -4.61
C GLN A 26 18.33 9.43 -6.05
N VAL A 27 19.10 8.75 -6.90
CA VAL A 27 19.25 9.12 -8.32
C VAL A 27 17.92 9.04 -9.04
N TYR A 28 17.16 7.94 -8.87
CA TYR A 28 15.82 7.83 -9.44
C TYR A 28 14.89 8.94 -8.91
N GLY A 29 14.95 9.26 -7.62
CA GLY A 29 14.19 10.35 -7.02
C GLY A 29 14.50 11.72 -7.65
N ILE A 30 15.77 12.03 -7.90
CA ILE A 30 16.19 13.27 -8.55
C ILE A 30 15.69 13.30 -10.00
N ILE A 31 15.87 12.22 -10.77
CA ILE A 31 15.42 12.13 -12.16
C ILE A 31 13.90 12.33 -12.25
N VAL A 32 13.13 11.61 -11.44
CA VAL A 32 11.67 11.73 -11.41
C VAL A 32 11.23 13.14 -11.02
N THR A 33 11.89 13.76 -10.04
CA THR A 33 11.59 15.14 -9.62
C THR A 33 11.82 16.13 -10.76
N VAL A 34 12.95 16.02 -11.47
CA VAL A 34 13.25 16.88 -12.63
C VAL A 34 12.20 16.70 -13.74
N VAL A 35 11.83 15.47 -14.05
CA VAL A 35 10.77 15.17 -15.05
C VAL A 35 9.43 15.76 -14.63
N LEU A 36 9.03 15.61 -13.36
CA LEU A 36 7.79 16.20 -12.84
C LEU A 36 7.82 17.73 -12.92
N CYS A 37 8.96 18.37 -12.63
CA CYS A 37 9.11 19.80 -12.81
C CYS A 37 8.85 20.23 -14.26
N PHE A 38 9.44 19.53 -15.25
CA PHE A 38 9.20 19.81 -16.66
C PHE A 38 7.73 19.63 -17.07
N ILE A 39 7.05 18.61 -16.56
CA ILE A 39 5.61 18.39 -16.82
C ILE A 39 4.79 19.55 -16.25
N VAL A 40 5.12 20.04 -15.05
CA VAL A 40 4.44 21.18 -14.43
C VAL A 40 4.63 22.47 -15.23
N PHE A 41 5.82 22.68 -15.83
CA PHE A 41 6.05 23.82 -16.73
C PHE A 41 5.21 23.77 -18.01
N GLY A 42 4.81 22.58 -18.48
CA GLY A 42 3.89 22.40 -19.61
C GLY A 42 2.46 22.91 -19.37
N GLY A 43 2.14 23.32 -18.13
CA GLY A 43 0.90 24.00 -17.77
C GLY A 43 -0.16 23.07 -17.17
N VAL A 44 -0.88 23.61 -16.18
CA VAL A 44 -1.90 22.90 -15.38
C VAL A 44 -3.09 22.35 -16.19
N LYS A 45 -3.28 22.82 -17.42
CA LYS A 45 -4.37 22.40 -18.31
C LYS A 45 -4.17 20.97 -18.82
N ILE A 46 -2.93 20.61 -19.19
CA ILE A 46 -2.60 19.25 -19.63
C ILE A 46 -2.80 18.27 -18.48
N ILE A 47 -2.32 18.64 -17.29
CA ILE A 47 -2.39 17.84 -16.06
C ILE A 47 -3.84 17.53 -15.69
N ASN A 48 -4.74 18.51 -15.78
CA ASN A 48 -6.16 18.27 -15.53
C ASN A 48 -6.77 17.23 -16.48
N SER A 49 -6.39 17.31 -17.75
CA SER A 49 -6.98 16.46 -18.79
C SER A 49 -6.55 15.00 -18.64
N VAL A 50 -5.33 14.76 -18.12
CA VAL A 50 -4.79 13.40 -17.90
C VAL A 50 -5.16 12.82 -16.53
N ALA A 51 -5.55 13.64 -15.55
CA ALA A 51 -5.94 13.19 -14.21
C ALA A 51 -6.93 12.00 -14.18
N PRO A 52 -8.05 12.00 -14.94
CA PRO A 52 -8.96 10.85 -14.93
C PRO A 52 -8.34 9.59 -15.54
N ALA A 53 -7.39 9.71 -16.47
CA ALA A 53 -6.68 8.56 -17.04
C ALA A 53 -5.80 7.84 -16.01
N PHE A 54 -5.27 8.56 -15.01
CA PHE A 54 -4.54 7.95 -13.89
C PHE A 54 -5.47 7.33 -12.84
N LEU A 55 -6.73 7.78 -12.75
CA LEU A 55 -7.70 7.23 -11.80
C LEU A 55 -8.20 5.84 -12.24
N ILE A 56 -8.41 5.63 -13.54
CA ILE A 56 -8.91 4.36 -14.10
C ILE A 56 -8.06 3.14 -13.69
N PRO A 57 -6.73 3.10 -13.90
CA PRO A 57 -5.91 1.95 -13.53
C PRO A 57 -5.84 1.75 -12.01
N VAL A 58 -5.94 2.81 -11.21
CA VAL A 58 -5.98 2.70 -9.74
C VAL A 58 -7.26 2.01 -9.29
N LEU A 59 -8.42 2.43 -9.82
CA LEU A 59 -9.70 1.78 -9.52
C LEU A 59 -9.75 0.34 -10.04
N PHE A 60 -9.17 0.10 -11.22
CA PHE A 60 -9.07 -1.25 -11.78
C PHE A 60 -8.18 -2.16 -10.92
N SER A 61 -7.00 -1.68 -10.51
CA SER A 61 -6.11 -2.44 -9.61
C SER A 61 -6.79 -2.75 -8.29
N LEU A 62 -7.49 -1.77 -7.70
CA LEU A 62 -8.27 -1.98 -6.48
C LEU A 62 -9.33 -3.07 -6.67
N PHE A 63 -10.07 -3.04 -7.78
CA PHE A 63 -11.08 -4.05 -8.10
C PHE A 63 -10.46 -5.45 -8.29
N CYS A 64 -9.33 -5.56 -8.99
CA CYS A 64 -8.59 -6.81 -9.14
C CYS A 64 -8.16 -7.39 -7.79
N ILE A 65 -7.68 -6.56 -6.86
CA ILE A 65 -7.31 -7.00 -5.51
C ILE A 65 -8.52 -7.61 -4.79
N PHE A 66 -9.67 -6.93 -4.80
CA PHE A 66 -10.89 -7.47 -4.17
C PHE A 66 -11.33 -8.79 -4.80
N ILE A 67 -11.35 -8.90 -6.13
CA ILE A 67 -11.65 -10.17 -6.82
C ILE A 67 -10.65 -11.24 -6.41
N GLY A 68 -9.36 -10.91 -6.42
CA GLY A 68 -8.27 -11.79 -6.05
C GLY A 68 -8.46 -12.41 -4.68
N ILE A 69 -8.83 -11.61 -3.68
CA ILE A 69 -9.13 -12.06 -2.32
C ILE A 69 -10.24 -13.14 -2.32
N PHE A 70 -11.30 -12.96 -3.11
CA PHE A 70 -12.42 -13.91 -3.19
C PHE A 70 -12.07 -15.18 -3.98
N VAL A 71 -11.25 -15.06 -5.04
CA VAL A 71 -10.88 -16.18 -5.92
C VAL A 71 -9.74 -17.03 -5.34
N SER A 72 -8.88 -16.43 -4.50
CA SER A 72 -7.69 -17.06 -3.91
C SER A 72 -7.97 -18.37 -3.16
N ARG A 73 -9.22 -18.62 -2.72
CA ARG A 73 -9.62 -19.89 -2.10
C ARG A 73 -9.42 -21.12 -3.00
N ASN A 74 -9.56 -20.98 -4.32
CA ASN A 74 -9.74 -22.13 -5.21
C ASN A 74 -8.50 -22.50 -6.04
N ASN A 75 -7.54 -21.59 -6.24
CA ASN A 75 -6.44 -21.76 -7.19
C ASN A 75 -5.07 -21.52 -6.52
N HIS A 76 -4.33 -22.59 -6.28
CA HIS A 76 -2.92 -22.65 -5.82
C HIS A 76 -2.63 -21.99 -4.45
N PRO A 77 -2.53 -22.77 -3.35
CA PRO A 77 -2.07 -22.23 -2.09
C PRO A 77 -0.58 -21.90 -2.20
N ALA A 78 -0.26 -20.66 -2.57
CA ALA A 78 1.06 -20.12 -2.25
C ALA A 78 1.23 -20.20 -0.73
N GLU A 79 2.42 -20.63 -0.28
CA GLU A 79 2.70 -20.84 1.13
C GLU A 79 2.34 -19.59 1.96
N GLY A 80 1.43 -19.75 2.92
CA GLY A 80 0.91 -18.67 3.75
C GLY A 80 -0.37 -17.97 3.27
N ILE A 81 -0.94 -18.31 2.11
CA ILE A 81 -2.26 -17.82 1.68
C ILE A 81 -3.32 -18.88 1.99
N THR A 82 -4.15 -18.63 3.00
CA THR A 82 -5.14 -19.58 3.52
C THR A 82 -6.51 -19.47 2.87
N GLY A 83 -6.72 -18.45 2.03
CA GLY A 83 -8.06 -18.00 1.64
C GLY A 83 -8.76 -17.30 2.81
N LEU A 84 -9.98 -16.78 2.58
CA LEU A 84 -10.79 -16.13 3.61
C LEU A 84 -11.14 -17.10 4.73
N SER A 85 -10.37 -17.07 5.82
CA SER A 85 -10.53 -17.93 6.99
C SER A 85 -10.68 -17.11 8.26
N PHE A 86 -11.73 -17.41 9.02
CA PHE A 86 -11.92 -16.79 10.34
C PHE A 86 -10.82 -17.19 11.33
N LYS A 87 -10.16 -18.33 11.12
CA LYS A 87 -9.03 -18.76 11.94
C LYS A 87 -7.83 -17.82 11.75
N SER A 88 -7.41 -17.61 10.50
CA SER A 88 -6.33 -16.69 10.16
C SER A 88 -6.62 -15.27 10.63
N PHE A 89 -7.86 -14.82 10.48
CA PHE A 89 -8.30 -13.52 11.00
C PHE A 89 -8.10 -13.39 12.50
N ARG A 90 -8.50 -14.41 13.27
CA ARG A 90 -8.36 -14.40 14.72
C ARG A 90 -6.90 -14.46 15.16
N ASP A 91 -6.09 -15.23 14.46
CA ASP A 91 -4.65 -15.34 14.71
C ASP A 91 -3.91 -14.02 14.39
N ASN A 92 -4.45 -13.22 13.47
CA ASN A 92 -3.93 -11.90 13.09
C ASN A 92 -4.47 -10.72 13.92
N TRP A 93 -5.47 -10.95 14.79
CA TRP A 93 -6.16 -9.86 15.51
C TRP A 93 -5.26 -9.14 16.52
N ASP A 94 -4.32 -9.85 17.14
CA ASP A 94 -3.46 -9.28 18.17
C ASP A 94 -2.31 -8.44 17.58
N SER A 95 -1.86 -7.43 18.33
CA SER A 95 -0.74 -6.59 17.93
C SER A 95 0.58 -7.32 18.14
N GLN A 96 1.41 -7.40 17.10
CA GLN A 96 2.78 -7.91 17.24
C GLN A 96 3.78 -6.88 16.73
N TYR A 97 4.14 -5.96 17.61
CA TYR A 97 5.20 -5.00 17.35
C TYR A 97 6.55 -5.70 17.44
N GLN A 98 7.33 -5.64 16.38
CA GLN A 98 8.61 -6.33 16.27
C GLN A 98 9.67 -5.40 15.69
N THR A 99 10.94 -5.71 15.92
CA THR A 99 12.06 -5.04 15.25
C THR A 99 12.24 -5.61 13.85
N THR A 100 12.60 -4.75 12.91
CA THR A 100 12.87 -5.15 11.52
C THR A 100 14.26 -4.72 11.09
N ASN A 101 14.81 -5.46 10.12
CA ASN A 101 15.99 -5.04 9.39
C ASN A 101 15.66 -3.88 8.41
N SER A 102 16.67 -3.37 7.70
CA SER A 102 16.51 -2.30 6.71
C SER A 102 15.59 -2.66 5.54
N ALA A 103 15.31 -3.95 5.32
CA ALA A 103 14.38 -4.44 4.30
C ALA A 103 12.93 -4.53 4.80
N GLY A 104 12.67 -4.23 6.07
CA GLY A 104 11.33 -4.29 6.67
C GLY A 104 10.90 -5.67 7.15
N ILE A 105 11.82 -6.63 7.21
CA ILE A 105 11.54 -8.03 7.60
C ILE A 105 11.82 -8.21 9.10
N PRO A 106 10.99 -8.96 9.85
CA PRO A 106 11.26 -9.31 11.25
C PRO A 106 12.70 -9.79 11.49
N ASP A 107 13.41 -9.12 12.39
CA ASP A 107 14.75 -9.52 12.83
C ASP A 107 14.93 -9.11 14.30
N PRO A 108 15.22 -10.05 15.22
CA PRO A 108 15.51 -9.75 16.63
C PRO A 108 16.67 -8.77 16.82
N ASN A 109 17.61 -8.71 15.87
CA ASN A 109 18.74 -7.77 15.88
C ASN A 109 18.50 -6.54 14.97
N GLY A 110 17.26 -6.35 14.53
CA GLY A 110 16.85 -5.26 13.66
C GLY A 110 17.06 -3.90 14.31
N ARG A 111 17.50 -2.92 13.50
CA ARG A 111 17.74 -1.54 13.96
C ARG A 111 16.49 -0.67 14.00
N ILE A 112 15.41 -1.12 13.35
CA ILE A 112 14.16 -0.36 13.23
C ILE A 112 13.14 -0.99 14.17
N SER A 113 12.66 -0.22 15.15
CA SER A 113 11.61 -0.65 16.08
C SER A 113 10.27 -0.05 15.68
N TRP A 114 9.24 -0.89 15.58
CA TRP A 114 7.88 -0.46 15.28
C TRP A 114 7.06 -0.33 16.56
N SER A 115 6.37 0.79 16.69
CA SER A 115 5.40 1.04 17.77
C SER A 115 4.10 1.57 17.17
N PHE A 116 3.03 1.62 17.96
CA PHE A 116 1.76 2.20 17.53
C PHE A 116 1.94 3.61 16.94
N ASN A 117 2.67 4.49 17.62
CA ASN A 117 2.91 5.86 17.15
C ASN A 117 3.69 5.89 15.82
N ALA A 118 4.65 4.98 15.63
CA ALA A 118 5.39 4.88 14.38
C ALA A 118 4.48 4.45 13.21
N LEU A 119 3.58 3.49 13.43
CA LEU A 119 2.62 3.07 12.41
C LEU A 119 1.60 4.16 12.09
N VAL A 120 1.12 4.90 13.10
CA VAL A 120 0.25 6.06 12.88
C VAL A 120 0.96 7.11 12.02
N GLY A 121 2.22 7.42 12.33
CA GLY A 121 3.04 8.35 11.53
C GLY A 121 3.26 7.87 10.09
N LEU A 122 3.37 6.57 9.88
CA LEU A 122 3.49 5.97 8.55
C LEU A 122 2.17 6.02 7.76
N PHE A 123 1.02 5.82 8.41
CA PHE A 123 -0.30 5.81 7.76
C PHE A 123 -0.86 7.22 7.53
N PHE A 124 -0.46 8.21 8.34
CA PHE A 124 -1.01 9.56 8.30
C PHE A 124 -0.96 10.21 6.89
N PRO A 125 0.14 10.15 6.13
CA PRO A 125 0.17 10.70 4.77
C PRO A 125 -0.83 10.08 3.79
N ALA A 126 -1.33 8.86 4.06
CA ALA A 126 -2.34 8.23 3.20
C ALA A 126 -3.71 8.92 3.29
N VAL A 127 -4.00 9.62 4.41
CA VAL A 127 -5.32 10.24 4.65
C VAL A 127 -5.34 11.78 4.52
N THR A 128 -4.19 12.43 4.33
CA THR A 128 -4.07 13.90 4.30
C THR A 128 -4.58 14.57 3.01
N GLY A 129 -5.02 13.81 2.00
CA GLY A 129 -5.42 14.31 0.67
C GLY A 129 -6.81 14.97 0.55
N ILE A 130 -7.52 15.20 1.66
CA ILE A 130 -8.94 15.64 1.69
C ILE A 130 -9.16 16.98 0.94
N MET A 131 -8.15 17.85 0.93
CA MET A 131 -8.25 19.19 0.32
C MET A 131 -7.96 19.23 -1.20
N ALA A 132 -7.55 18.12 -1.82
CA ALA A 132 -7.20 18.13 -3.26
C ALA A 132 -8.41 18.46 -4.17
N GLY A 133 -9.64 18.18 -3.73
CA GLY A 133 -10.87 18.42 -4.49
C GLY A 133 -11.31 19.88 -4.58
N SER A 134 -10.89 20.74 -3.64
CA SER A 134 -11.30 22.15 -3.63
C SER A 134 -10.67 22.96 -4.77
N ASN A 135 -9.58 22.48 -5.36
CA ASN A 135 -8.90 23.14 -6.48
C ASN A 135 -9.71 23.14 -7.80
N ARG A 136 -10.79 22.34 -7.88
CA ARG A 136 -11.74 22.29 -9.03
C ARG A 136 -13.06 23.01 -8.76
N SER A 137 -13.16 23.67 -7.62
CA SER A 137 -14.40 24.27 -7.10
C SER A 137 -15.03 25.34 -8.00
N ALA A 138 -14.22 26.05 -8.80
CA ALA A 138 -14.66 27.11 -9.70
C ALA A 138 -15.46 26.61 -10.92
N SER A 139 -15.42 25.30 -11.23
CA SER A 139 -16.16 24.69 -12.35
C SER A 139 -17.46 23.99 -11.92
N LEU A 140 -17.80 24.06 -10.63
CA LEU A 140 -18.99 23.39 -10.09
C LEU A 140 -20.21 24.31 -10.19
N LYS A 141 -21.36 23.72 -10.54
CA LYS A 141 -22.64 24.43 -10.62
C LYS A 141 -23.05 25.06 -9.27
N ASP A 142 -22.82 24.34 -8.16
CA ASP A 142 -23.07 24.77 -6.78
C ASP A 142 -21.92 24.39 -5.85
N THR A 143 -20.88 25.23 -5.81
CA THR A 143 -19.65 24.98 -5.06
C THR A 143 -19.88 24.78 -3.55
N GLN A 144 -20.76 25.57 -2.94
CA GLN A 144 -20.99 25.55 -1.48
C GLN A 144 -21.62 24.24 -0.98
N ARG A 145 -22.41 23.54 -1.82
CA ARG A 145 -23.00 22.24 -1.48
C ARG A 145 -22.14 21.07 -1.97
N SER A 146 -21.54 21.21 -3.14
CA SER A 146 -20.82 20.12 -3.81
C SER A 146 -19.48 19.79 -3.15
N ILE A 147 -18.77 20.78 -2.58
CA ILE A 147 -17.52 20.55 -1.84
C ILE A 147 -17.77 19.68 -0.59
N PRO A 148 -18.62 20.08 0.39
CA PRO A 148 -18.74 19.32 1.63
C PRO A 148 -19.30 17.92 1.41
N VAL A 149 -20.29 17.77 0.52
CA VAL A 149 -20.87 16.45 0.20
C VAL A 149 -19.88 15.56 -0.53
N GLY A 150 -19.17 16.10 -1.53
CA GLY A 150 -18.18 15.34 -2.30
C GLY A 150 -17.01 14.90 -1.43
N THR A 151 -16.47 15.79 -0.61
CA THR A 151 -15.38 15.48 0.31
C THR A 151 -15.79 14.43 1.34
N LEU A 152 -16.96 14.57 1.98
CA LEU A 152 -17.44 13.60 2.97
C LEU A 152 -17.69 12.21 2.35
N ALA A 153 -18.33 12.17 1.18
CA ALA A 153 -18.57 10.91 0.47
C ALA A 153 -17.26 10.23 0.04
N ALA A 154 -16.27 11.01 -0.44
CA ALA A 154 -14.96 10.49 -0.79
C ALA A 154 -14.22 9.95 0.44
N THR A 155 -14.19 10.70 1.54
CA THR A 155 -13.55 10.27 2.80
C THR A 155 -14.21 9.02 3.37
N LEU A 156 -15.53 8.91 3.34
CA LEU A 156 -16.23 7.72 3.81
C LEU A 156 -15.93 6.51 2.91
N THR A 157 -15.91 6.71 1.58
CA THR A 157 -15.59 5.65 0.63
C THR A 157 -14.17 5.13 0.84
N THR A 158 -13.16 6.00 0.95
CA THR A 158 -11.77 5.56 1.18
C THR A 158 -11.61 4.91 2.56
N SER A 159 -12.30 5.39 3.59
CA SER A 159 -12.30 4.76 4.92
C SER A 159 -12.83 3.33 4.89
N VAL A 160 -13.96 3.11 4.20
CA VAL A 160 -14.53 1.76 4.03
C VAL A 160 -13.58 0.85 3.25
N LEU A 161 -12.95 1.37 2.18
CA LEU A 161 -11.99 0.60 1.39
C LEU A 161 -10.74 0.22 2.18
N TYR A 162 -10.19 1.13 2.99
CA TYR A 162 -9.03 0.83 3.85
C TYR A 162 -9.39 -0.19 4.92
N LEU A 163 -10.50 0.01 5.64
CA LEU A 163 -10.93 -0.91 6.69
C LEU A 163 -11.25 -2.29 6.11
N GLY A 164 -12.01 -2.35 5.02
CA GLY A 164 -12.30 -3.59 4.32
C GLY A 164 -11.03 -4.32 3.89
N SER A 165 -10.08 -3.62 3.27
CA SER A 165 -8.80 -4.22 2.85
C SER A 165 -8.03 -4.81 4.03
N VAL A 166 -7.88 -4.07 5.13
CA VAL A 166 -7.17 -4.56 6.33
C VAL A 166 -7.84 -5.82 6.89
N LEU A 167 -9.17 -5.84 6.98
CA LEU A 167 -9.92 -6.99 7.48
C LEU A 167 -9.78 -8.21 6.56
N PHE A 168 -9.88 -7.99 5.24
CA PHE A 168 -9.76 -9.08 4.27
C PHE A 168 -8.33 -9.64 4.19
N PHE A 169 -7.29 -8.80 4.18
CA PHE A 169 -5.90 -9.28 4.21
C PHE A 169 -5.57 -10.02 5.52
N GLY A 170 -6.12 -9.55 6.65
CA GLY A 170 -6.01 -10.26 7.93
C GLY A 170 -6.70 -11.63 7.93
N ALA A 171 -7.75 -11.82 7.14
CA ALA A 171 -8.42 -13.12 6.98
C ALA A 171 -7.76 -14.02 5.92
N LEU A 172 -7.05 -13.45 4.96
CA LEU A 172 -6.57 -14.12 3.75
C LEU A 172 -5.22 -14.83 3.94
N ALA A 173 -4.32 -14.24 4.72
CA ALA A 173 -2.91 -14.67 4.80
C ALA A 173 -2.46 -14.92 6.24
N THR A 174 -1.45 -15.78 6.40
CA THR A 174 -0.80 -15.99 7.69
C THR A 174 0.03 -14.78 8.10
N ARG A 175 0.20 -14.60 9.41
CA ARG A 175 0.94 -13.48 9.98
C ARG A 175 2.36 -13.35 9.43
N GLU A 176 3.08 -14.46 9.34
CA GLU A 176 4.46 -14.49 8.81
C GLU A 176 4.54 -14.01 7.36
N LYS A 177 3.53 -14.38 6.54
CA LYS A 177 3.46 -13.97 5.14
C LYS A 177 3.18 -12.48 5.02
N LEU A 178 2.29 -11.92 5.85
CA LEU A 178 2.02 -10.48 5.91
C LEU A 178 3.23 -9.64 6.33
N LEU A 179 4.11 -10.20 7.18
CA LEU A 179 5.28 -9.49 7.69
C LEU A 179 6.51 -9.60 6.76
N THR A 180 6.59 -10.66 5.97
CA THR A 180 7.77 -10.96 5.15
C THR A 180 7.56 -10.58 3.69
N ASP A 181 6.34 -10.68 3.19
CA ASP A 181 6.04 -10.46 1.77
C ASP A 181 5.41 -9.09 1.51
N ARG A 182 6.22 -8.18 0.95
CA ARG A 182 5.80 -6.84 0.55
C ARG A 182 4.88 -6.83 -0.67
N TYR A 183 4.91 -7.88 -1.49
CA TYR A 183 4.18 -7.98 -2.75
C TYR A 183 2.95 -8.89 -2.64
N ILE A 184 2.51 -9.19 -1.42
CA ILE A 184 1.36 -10.06 -1.17
C ILE A 184 0.09 -9.62 -1.92
N SER A 185 -0.15 -8.31 -2.06
CA SER A 185 -1.29 -7.80 -2.82
C SER A 185 -1.22 -8.15 -4.31
N GLY A 186 -0.01 -8.25 -4.88
CA GLY A 186 0.20 -8.63 -6.28
C GLY A 186 0.16 -10.14 -6.50
N SER A 187 0.42 -10.95 -5.46
CA SER A 187 0.22 -12.40 -5.51
C SER A 187 -1.26 -12.80 -5.46
N VAL A 188 -2.12 -11.90 -4.96
CA VAL A 188 -3.55 -12.15 -4.79
C VAL A 188 -4.37 -11.65 -5.99
N SER A 189 -3.96 -10.55 -6.62
CA SER A 189 -4.61 -9.92 -7.78
C SER A 189 -4.31 -10.64 -9.09
#